data_AF-A0A8T0PWE5-F1
#
_entry.id   AF-A0A8T0PWE5-F1
#
_cell.length_a   1.000
_cell.length_b   1.000
_cell.length_c   1.000
_cell.angle_alpha   90.00
_cell.angle_beta   90.00
_cell.angle_gamma   90.00
#
_symmetry.space_group_name_H-M   'P 1'
#
loop_
_entity.id
_entity.type
_entity.pdbx_description
1 polymer ?
#
loop_
_entity_poly.entity_id
_entity_poly.type
_entity_poly.pdbx_seq_one_letter_code
_entity_poly.pdbx_strand_id
1 'polypeptide(L)'
;MACSSISMVALLAILILALAADYSPAAAVQRDPPKLFIINLEGRDGDKASLAVQPDLFLAGFANRTSHWHAFPGYEHVIPNATLLPFGNSYRDLIGGLANLPSLPLGRDPTQRAVHALSGHDPAAAGSDDVEALKRGLATLTLT
;
A
#
# COMPACT_ATOMS: atom_id res chain seq x y z
N MET A 1 -66.42 19.46 -6.67
CA MET A 1 -65.84 20.44 -5.72
C MET A 1 -66.02 19.85 -4.33
N ALA A 2 -65.01 19.59 -3.50
CA ALA A 2 -63.61 19.99 -3.47
C ALA A 2 -62.76 18.72 -3.19
N CYS A 3 -61.74 18.43 -4.00
CA CYS A 3 -60.36 18.89 -3.81
C CYS A 3 -59.79 18.52 -2.43
N SER A 4 -59.23 17.31 -2.42
CA SER A 4 -58.23 16.76 -1.52
C SER A 4 -57.34 17.82 -0.84
N SER A 5 -57.53 18.00 0.46
CA SER A 5 -56.47 18.51 1.34
C SER A 5 -55.69 17.32 1.89
N ILE A 6 -54.82 16.74 1.05
CA ILE A 6 -53.77 15.84 1.54
C ILE A 6 -52.87 16.71 2.42
N SER A 7 -52.87 16.44 3.73
CA SER A 7 -52.07 17.18 4.70
C SER A 7 -50.60 17.20 4.25
N MET A 8 -49.99 18.39 4.23
CA MET A 8 -48.59 18.59 3.86
C MET A 8 -47.64 17.73 4.69
N VAL A 9 -48.05 17.38 5.92
CA VAL A 9 -47.33 16.46 6.82
C VAL A 9 -47.31 15.03 6.27
N ALA A 10 -48.41 14.57 5.68
CA ALA A 10 -48.48 13.24 5.08
C ALA A 10 -47.59 13.15 3.83
N LEU A 11 -47.55 14.22 3.04
CA LEU A 11 -46.70 14.29 1.85
C LEU A 11 -45.21 14.36 2.22
N LEU A 12 -44.86 15.10 3.28
CA LEU A 12 -43.51 15.16 3.82
C LEU A 12 -43.05 13.81 4.39
N ALA A 13 -43.93 13.11 5.11
CA ALA A 13 -43.62 11.79 5.66
C ALA A 13 -43.37 10.74 4.55
N ILE A 14 -44.15 10.76 3.48
CA ILE A 14 -43.95 9.88 2.31
C ILE A 14 -42.65 10.21 1.59
N LEU A 15 -42.30 11.50 1.46
CA LEU A 15 -41.05 11.94 0.84
C LEU A 15 -39.83 11.48 1.65
N ILE A 16 -39.90 11.55 2.98
CA ILE A 16 -38.81 11.10 3.87
C ILE A 16 -38.66 9.57 3.80
N LEU A 17 -39.77 8.82 3.72
CA LEU A 17 -39.72 7.36 3.58
C LEU A 17 -39.14 6.93 2.22
N ALA A 18 -39.49 7.64 1.14
CA ALA A 18 -38.95 7.38 -0.19
C ALA A 18 -37.44 7.67 -0.25
N LEU A 19 -36.99 8.79 0.33
CA LEU A 19 -35.56 9.14 0.37
C LEU A 19 -34.72 8.14 1.18
N ALA A 20 -35.30 7.54 2.22
CA ALA A 20 -34.64 6.49 3.01
C ALA A 20 -34.57 5.14 2.29
N ALA A 21 -35.51 4.86 1.37
CA ALA A 21 -35.48 3.64 0.55
C ALA A 21 -34.48 3.74 -0.61
N ASP A 22 -34.25 4.95 -1.12
CA ASP A 22 -33.26 5.24 -2.17
C ASP A 22 -31.83 5.40 -1.63
N TYR A 23 -31.68 5.68 -0.33
CA TYR A 23 -30.43 5.53 0.40
C TYR A 23 -30.14 4.04 0.64
N SER A 24 -29.84 3.32 -0.44
CA SER A 24 -28.98 2.14 -0.32
C SER A 24 -27.61 2.65 0.10
N PRO A 25 -27.12 2.43 1.33
CA PRO A 25 -25.68 2.42 1.50
C PRO A 25 -25.23 1.32 0.57
N ALA A 26 -24.56 1.67 -0.53
CA ALA A 26 -23.94 0.70 -1.44
C ALA A 26 -23.30 -0.31 -0.52
N ALA A 27 -23.86 -1.53 -0.49
CA ALA A 27 -23.50 -2.54 0.48
C ALA A 27 -21.98 -2.54 0.48
N ALA A 28 -21.37 -2.12 1.59
CA ALA A 28 -19.94 -2.17 1.72
C ALA A 28 -19.63 -3.63 1.49
N VAL A 29 -19.18 -3.96 0.27
CA VAL A 29 -18.78 -5.30 -0.06
C VAL A 29 -17.70 -5.53 0.97
N GLN A 30 -18.02 -6.36 1.97
CA GLN A 30 -17.07 -6.85 2.93
C GLN A 30 -16.17 -7.76 2.10
N ARG A 31 -15.28 -7.13 1.33
CA ARG A 31 -14.20 -7.78 0.65
C ARG A 31 -13.41 -8.38 1.80
N ASP A 32 -13.15 -9.68 1.74
CA ASP A 32 -12.18 -10.28 2.62
C ASP A 32 -10.96 -9.36 2.70
N PRO A 33 -10.41 -9.12 3.90
CA PRO A 33 -9.25 -8.27 4.03
C PRO A 33 -8.20 -8.74 3.01
N PRO A 34 -7.64 -7.83 2.21
CA PRO A 34 -6.76 -8.20 1.11
C PRO A 34 -5.66 -9.12 1.63
N LYS A 35 -5.64 -10.33 1.07
CA LYS A 35 -4.74 -11.39 1.54
C LYS A 35 -3.33 -11.07 1.07
N LEU A 36 -2.49 -10.59 1.97
CA LEU A 36 -1.08 -10.36 1.70
C LEU A 36 -0.28 -11.65 1.94
N PHE A 37 0.69 -11.90 1.06
CA PHE A 37 1.75 -12.86 1.28
C PHE A 37 2.93 -12.14 1.92
N ILE A 38 3.42 -12.68 3.04
CA ILE A 38 4.58 -12.14 3.73
C ILE A 38 5.81 -12.98 3.37
N ILE A 39 6.79 -12.35 2.73
CA ILE A 39 8.05 -12.98 2.35
C ILE A 39 9.12 -12.47 3.30
N ASN A 40 9.71 -13.36 4.11
CA ASN A 40 10.79 -13.00 5.00
C ASN A 40 12.14 -13.12 4.27
N LEU A 41 12.96 -12.09 4.39
CA LEU A 41 14.26 -11.96 3.77
C LEU A 41 15.34 -11.93 4.85
N GLU A 42 16.38 -12.73 4.66
CA GLU A 42 17.57 -12.74 5.51
C GLU A 42 18.78 -12.28 4.70
N GLY A 43 19.45 -11.24 5.19
CA GLY A 43 20.65 -10.66 4.60
C GLY A 43 21.92 -11.10 5.33
N ARG A 44 23.00 -10.34 5.15
CA ARG A 44 24.26 -10.55 5.87
C ARG A 44 24.20 -9.88 7.23
N ASP A 45 25.09 -10.26 8.14
CA ASP A 45 25.33 -9.54 9.40
C ASP A 45 24.07 -9.30 10.28
N GLY A 46 23.11 -10.23 10.18
CA GLY A 46 21.85 -10.16 10.95
C GLY A 46 20.76 -9.30 10.31
N ASP A 47 20.95 -8.86 9.06
CA ASP A 47 19.93 -8.12 8.32
C ASP A 47 18.67 -8.95 8.10
N LYS A 48 17.53 -8.31 8.37
CA LYS A 48 16.20 -8.92 8.21
C LYS A 48 15.23 -7.90 7.66
N ALA A 49 14.41 -8.33 6.72
CA ALA A 49 13.29 -7.56 6.22
C ALA A 49 12.14 -8.49 5.85
N SER A 50 10.92 -7.97 5.79
CA SER A 50 9.78 -8.71 5.27
C SER A 50 9.12 -7.93 4.14
N LEU A 51 8.71 -8.58 3.06
CA LEU A 51 7.92 -7.96 1.99
C LEU A 51 6.45 -8.33 2.17
N ALA A 52 5.57 -7.34 2.03
CA ALA A 52 4.14 -7.55 1.92
C ALA A 52 3.73 -7.50 0.45
N VAL A 53 3.30 -8.64 -0.08
CA VAL A 53 3.01 -8.81 -1.50
C VAL A 53 1.55 -9.18 -1.70
N GLN A 54 0.88 -8.52 -2.63
CA GLN A 54 -0.49 -8.85 -2.99
C GLN A 54 -0.60 -10.16 -3.80
N PRO A 55 -1.80 -10.73 -3.97
CA PRO A 55 -1.98 -11.95 -4.77
C PRO A 55 -1.59 -11.83 -6.25
N ASP A 56 -1.61 -10.62 -6.79
CA ASP A 56 -1.16 -10.28 -8.15
C ASP A 56 0.34 -9.97 -8.22
N LEU A 57 1.10 -10.29 -7.16
CA LEU A 57 2.54 -10.11 -7.00
C LEU A 57 3.01 -8.65 -6.91
N PHE A 58 2.11 -7.68 -6.78
CA PHE A 58 2.48 -6.30 -6.55
C PHE A 58 2.91 -6.07 -5.09
N LEU A 59 4.02 -5.36 -4.92
CA LEU A 59 4.55 -5.01 -3.61
C LEU A 59 3.70 -3.90 -2.97
N ALA A 60 3.11 -4.22 -1.82
CA ALA A 60 2.32 -3.28 -1.01
C ALA A 60 3.19 -2.50 0.00
N GLY A 61 4.29 -3.11 0.44
CA GLY A 61 5.19 -2.50 1.42
C GLY A 61 6.23 -3.48 1.94
N PHE A 62 6.96 -3.06 2.96
CA PHE A 62 7.96 -3.90 3.64
C PHE A 62 8.02 -3.61 5.14
N ALA A 63 8.54 -4.56 5.93
CA ALA A 63 8.94 -4.33 7.30
C ALA A 63 10.47 -4.34 7.41
N ASN A 64 11.02 -3.40 8.17
CA ASN A 64 12.45 -3.38 8.49
C ASN A 64 12.79 -4.42 9.57
N ARG A 65 14.06 -4.48 10.02
CA ARG A 65 14.51 -5.46 11.03
C ARG A 65 13.83 -5.34 12.39
N THR A 66 13.24 -4.18 12.68
CA THR A 66 12.49 -3.91 13.91
C THR A 66 11.00 -4.24 13.80
N SER A 67 10.60 -4.88 12.69
CA SER A 67 9.20 -5.18 12.35
C SER A 67 8.32 -3.94 12.17
N HIS A 68 8.94 -2.78 11.90
CA HIS A 68 8.19 -1.57 11.60
C HIS A 68 7.79 -1.59 10.12
N TRP A 69 6.48 -1.55 9.86
CA TRP A 69 5.93 -1.60 8.52
C TRP A 69 5.99 -0.26 7.81
N HIS A 70 6.35 -0.31 6.54
CA HIS A 70 6.36 0.79 5.60
C HIS A 70 5.49 0.42 4.40
N ALA A 71 4.43 1.17 4.15
CA ALA A 71 3.50 0.93 3.05
C ALA A 71 3.74 1.92 1.92
N PHE A 72 3.61 1.45 0.68
CA PHE A 72 3.49 2.36 -0.45
C PHE A 72 2.15 3.11 -0.40
N PRO A 73 2.08 4.34 -0.95
CA PRO A 73 0.82 5.07 -1.06
C PRO A 73 -0.28 4.24 -1.72
N GLY A 74 -1.45 4.16 -1.09
CA GLY A 74 -2.59 3.36 -1.52
C GLY A 74 -2.71 2.00 -0.81
N TYR A 75 -1.70 1.58 -0.05
CA TYR A 75 -1.65 0.30 0.66
C TYR A 75 -1.69 0.43 2.19
N GLU A 76 -1.82 1.64 2.73
CA GLU A 76 -1.93 1.89 4.17
C GLU A 76 -3.12 1.17 4.83
N HIS A 77 -4.18 0.93 4.06
CA HIS A 77 -5.37 0.23 4.54
C HIS A 77 -5.19 -1.29 4.62
N VAL A 78 -4.17 -1.85 3.95
CA VAL A 78 -3.92 -3.30 3.89
C VAL A 78 -2.80 -3.75 4.83
N ILE A 79 -1.93 -2.83 5.24
CA ILE A 79 -0.85 -3.08 6.21
C ILE A 79 -1.13 -2.27 7.49
N PRO A 80 -1.63 -2.89 8.57
CA PRO A 80 -1.95 -2.19 9.81
C PRO A 80 -0.75 -1.46 10.40
N ASN A 81 -0.96 -0.23 10.88
CA ASN A 81 0.05 0.62 11.53
C ASN A 81 1.30 0.88 10.69
N ALA A 82 1.19 0.83 9.36
CA ALA A 82 2.31 1.12 8.48
C ALA A 82 2.59 2.63 8.38
N THR A 83 3.87 2.98 8.34
CA THR A 83 4.33 4.31 7.96
C THR A 83 4.29 4.46 6.44
N LEU A 84 3.70 5.53 5.93
CA LEU A 84 3.63 5.79 4.50
C LEU A 84 5.01 6.15 3.92
N LEU A 85 5.39 5.51 2.83
CA LEU A 85 6.55 5.87 2.04
C LEU A 85 6.27 7.16 1.24
N PRO A 86 7.25 8.09 1.12
CA PRO A 86 7.06 9.35 0.40
C PRO A 86 7.20 9.20 -1.13
N PHE A 87 7.14 7.97 -1.65
CA PHE A 87 7.26 7.64 -3.07
C PHE A 87 6.41 6.40 -3.42
N GLY A 88 6.04 6.26 -4.69
CA GLY A 88 5.25 5.14 -5.20
C GLY A 88 6.07 3.86 -5.45
N ASN A 89 5.37 2.76 -5.76
CA ASN A 89 5.97 1.46 -6.08
C ASN A 89 6.28 1.26 -7.58
N SER A 90 6.10 2.28 -8.42
CA SER A 90 6.36 2.18 -9.85
C SER A 90 7.85 2.26 -10.16
N TYR A 91 8.32 1.64 -11.24
CA TYR A 91 9.71 1.83 -11.69
C TYR A 91 10.06 3.30 -11.96
N ARG A 92 9.07 4.14 -12.29
CA ARG A 92 9.27 5.60 -12.42
C ARG A 92 9.67 6.22 -11.09
N ASP A 93 9.03 5.83 -10.00
CA ASP A 93 9.27 6.40 -8.67
C ASP A 93 10.49 5.77 -7.99
N LEU A 94 10.76 4.48 -8.27
CA LEU A 94 11.86 3.73 -7.67
C LEU A 94 13.21 3.94 -8.36
N ILE A 95 13.23 3.98 -9.70
CA ILE A 95 14.49 4.03 -10.46
C ILE A 95 14.46 5.07 -11.59
N GLY A 96 13.49 5.98 -11.59
CA GLY A 96 13.38 7.02 -12.63
C GLY A 96 12.80 6.54 -13.96
N GLY A 97 12.33 5.28 -14.04
CA GLY A 97 11.60 4.75 -15.18
C GLY A 97 12.12 3.41 -15.70
N LEU A 98 11.33 2.78 -16.59
CA LEU A 98 11.67 1.48 -17.17
C LEU A 98 12.99 1.49 -17.97
N ALA A 99 13.38 2.63 -18.53
CA ALA A 99 14.64 2.77 -19.26
C ALA A 99 15.88 2.46 -18.39
N ASN A 100 15.76 2.58 -17.07
CA ASN A 100 16.85 2.30 -16.14
C ASN A 100 16.88 0.83 -15.67
N LEU A 101 15.87 0.03 -16.02
CA LEU A 101 15.76 -1.37 -15.59
C LEU A 101 16.92 -2.26 -16.09
N PRO A 102 17.42 -2.14 -17.34
CA PRO A 102 18.59 -2.90 -17.80
C PRO A 102 19.89 -2.57 -17.05
N SER A 103 19.96 -1.41 -16.39
CA SER A 103 21.12 -1.00 -15.61
C SER A 103 21.05 -1.45 -14.14
N LEU A 104 19.92 -2.03 -13.73
CA LEU A 104 19.74 -2.44 -12.35
C LEU A 104 20.58 -3.70 -12.07
N PRO A 105 21.48 -3.68 -11.08
CA PRO A 105 22.28 -4.84 -10.77
C PRO A 105 21.38 -5.91 -10.14
N LEU A 106 21.39 -7.11 -10.72
CA LEU A 106 20.63 -8.27 -10.27
C LEU A 106 21.57 -9.40 -9.83
N GLY A 107 21.03 -10.34 -9.06
CA GLY A 107 21.77 -11.47 -8.50
C GLY A 107 21.98 -11.35 -6.99
N ARG A 108 22.70 -12.32 -6.41
CA ARG A 108 22.79 -12.50 -4.96
C ARG A 108 23.32 -11.29 -4.20
N ASP A 109 24.44 -10.72 -4.64
CA ASP A 109 25.06 -9.58 -3.94
C ASP A 109 24.19 -8.32 -3.99
N PRO A 110 23.61 -7.92 -5.15
CA PRO A 110 22.61 -6.86 -5.20
C PRO A 110 21.38 -7.12 -4.31
N THR A 111 20.84 -8.34 -4.32
CA THR A 111 19.73 -8.72 -3.43
C THR A 111 20.09 -8.54 -1.96
N GLN A 112 21.30 -8.95 -1.54
CA GLN A 112 21.74 -8.77 -0.16
C GLN A 112 21.89 -7.30 0.23
N ARG A 113 22.38 -6.45 -0.68
CA ARG A 113 22.40 -4.99 -0.46
C ARG A 113 21.00 -4.40 -0.36
N ALA A 114 20.05 -4.90 -1.14
CA ALA A 114 18.65 -4.50 -1.03
C ALA A 114 18.07 -4.86 0.34
N VAL A 115 18.30 -6.11 0.80
CA VAL A 115 17.86 -6.53 2.14
C VAL A 115 18.50 -5.68 3.23
N HIS A 116 19.78 -5.32 3.11
CA HIS A 116 20.45 -4.41 4.03
C HIS A 116 19.77 -3.04 4.10
N ALA A 117 19.46 -2.44 2.94
CA ALA A 117 18.79 -1.14 2.87
C ALA A 117 17.38 -1.19 3.50
N LEU A 118 16.60 -2.26 3.27
CA LEU A 118 15.28 -2.43 3.91
C LEU A 118 15.42 -2.69 5.42
N SER A 119 16.37 -3.52 5.81
CA SER A 119 16.65 -3.91 7.20
C SER A 119 16.96 -2.69 8.08
N GLY A 120 17.82 -1.80 7.58
CA GLY A 120 18.29 -0.61 8.30
C GLY A 120 17.42 0.63 8.14
N HIS A 121 16.34 0.59 7.35
CA HIS A 121 15.55 1.79 7.07
C HIS A 121 14.91 2.38 8.33
N ASP A 122 15.25 3.64 8.60
CA ASP A 122 14.61 4.49 9.60
C ASP A 122 14.26 5.84 8.95
N PRO A 123 12.96 6.17 8.78
CA PRO A 123 12.55 7.40 8.11
C PRO A 123 12.97 8.67 8.87
N ALA A 124 13.24 8.59 10.18
CA ALA A 124 13.67 9.74 10.97
C ALA A 124 15.17 10.05 10.80
N ALA A 125 15.97 9.06 10.38
CA ALA A 125 17.42 9.17 10.25
C ALA A 125 17.93 9.11 8.80
N ALA A 126 17.10 8.64 7.85
CA ALA A 126 17.50 8.41 6.47
C ALA A 126 17.85 9.71 5.73
N GLY A 127 19.06 9.74 5.15
CA GLY A 127 19.47 10.76 4.19
C GLY A 127 18.96 10.48 2.78
N SER A 128 19.27 11.38 1.83
CA SER A 128 18.93 11.21 0.41
C SER A 128 19.47 9.90 -0.16
N ASP A 129 20.72 9.57 0.18
CA ASP A 129 21.42 8.43 -0.39
C ASP A 129 20.85 7.12 0.15
N ASP A 130 20.42 7.10 1.41
CA ASP A 130 19.72 5.96 2.01
C ASP A 130 18.36 5.71 1.36
N VAL A 131 17.62 6.79 1.06
CA VAL A 131 16.34 6.71 0.34
C VAL A 131 16.54 6.19 -1.08
N GLU A 132 17.57 6.66 -1.80
CA GLU A 132 17.87 6.17 -3.14
C GLU A 132 18.35 4.70 -3.14
N ALA A 133 19.13 4.31 -2.14
CA ALA A 133 19.51 2.91 -1.93
C ALA A 133 18.29 2.03 -1.63
N LEU A 134 17.36 2.51 -0.79
CA LEU A 134 16.11 1.84 -0.49
C LEU A 134 15.27 1.65 -1.76
N LYS A 135 15.05 2.70 -2.54
CA LYS A 135 14.26 2.64 -3.78
C LYS A 135 14.86 1.67 -4.80
N ARG A 136 16.18 1.72 -5.01
CA ARG A 136 16.89 0.77 -5.87
C ARG A 136 16.77 -0.66 -5.34
N GLY A 137 16.89 -0.84 -4.02
CA GLY A 137 16.71 -2.13 -3.37
C GLY A 137 15.32 -2.72 -3.59
N LEU A 138 14.26 -1.92 -3.44
CA LEU A 138 12.88 -2.32 -3.70
C LEU A 138 12.68 -2.71 -5.17
N ALA A 139 13.25 -1.95 -6.11
CA ALA A 139 13.23 -2.31 -7.53
C ALA A 139 13.97 -3.63 -7.81
N THR A 140 15.13 -3.87 -7.18
CA THR A 140 15.89 -5.11 -7.33
C THR A 140 15.08 -6.30 -6.82
N LEU A 141 14.46 -6.18 -5.64
CA LEU A 141 13.67 -7.25 -5.02
C LEU A 141 12.38 -7.58 -5.79
N THR A 142 11.88 -6.65 -6.62
CA THR A 142 10.71 -6.90 -7.48
C THR A 142 11.07 -7.77 -8.70
N LEU A 143 12.36 -7.89 -9.03
CA LEU A 143 12.85 -8.60 -10.22
C LEU A 143 13.59 -9.91 -9.93
N THR A 144 13.87 -10.21 -8.66
CA THR A 144 14.65 -11.39 -8.22
C THR A 144 13.75 -12.52 -7.77
#